data_AF-A0A9D9K3W1-F1
#
_entry.id   AF-A0A9D9K3W1-F1
#
_cell.length_a   1.000
_cell.length_b   1.000
_cell.length_c   1.000
_cell.angle_alpha   90.00
_cell.angle_beta   90.00
_cell.angle_gamma   90.00
#
_symmetry.space_group_name_H-M   'P 1'
#
loop_
_entity.id
_entity.type
_entity.pdbx_description
1 polymer ?
#
loop_
_entity_poly.entity_id
_entity_poly.type
_entity_poly.pdbx_seq_one_letter_code
_entity_poly.pdbx_strand_id
1 'polypeptide(L)'
;MDDSTVATDASRLFNAWYYQTGCGSPYQRNDHWLGIFGELADRIVAEIRPRSVMDAGCALGMLVEQLRARGVEAEGIDISRYAIAQAHESVRPYVRVGSVTEPFGRRYDLIVCIEVLEHMPRHEAEAAIANMCAWSDDILFSSSPYDHKEATHMNVNPPEYWAERFARHGFFRDVDFDASFLTPWAVRFRRRSEPLHRIVRDYERRFWELWYAHQQLRELTLEQRDRLAHAVAAREEAERLAEERHAYAIRLESELTRKNAHIRYLEDLIHRLEHGRVMRLLRLLTRRR
;
A
#
# COMPACT_ATOMS: atom_id res chain seq x y z
N MET A 1 35.61 -24.42 4.79
CA MET A 1 35.84 -22.96 4.77
C MET A 1 35.45 -22.46 6.15
N ASP A 2 36.27 -21.62 6.75
CA ASP A 2 36.21 -21.24 8.17
C ASP A 2 35.04 -20.27 8.43
N ASP A 3 34.04 -20.69 9.22
CA ASP A 3 32.84 -19.92 9.61
C ASP A 3 33.18 -18.52 10.18
N SER A 4 34.36 -18.38 10.80
CA SER A 4 34.78 -17.10 11.38
C SER A 4 35.09 -16.02 10.33
N THR A 5 35.46 -16.42 9.11
CA THR A 5 35.77 -15.47 8.03
C THR A 5 34.53 -14.88 7.37
N VAL A 6 33.41 -15.62 7.32
CA VAL A 6 32.15 -15.17 6.70
C VAL A 6 31.40 -14.19 7.60
N ALA A 7 31.29 -14.47 8.91
CA ALA A 7 30.70 -13.54 9.87
C ALA A 7 31.45 -12.19 9.95
N THR A 8 32.78 -12.23 9.74
CA THR A 8 33.63 -11.03 9.71
C THR A 8 33.39 -10.17 8.46
N ASP A 9 32.96 -10.78 7.34
CA ASP A 9 32.67 -10.10 6.08
C ASP A 9 31.26 -9.49 6.07
N ALA A 10 30.26 -10.23 6.58
CA ALA A 10 28.89 -9.73 6.75
C ALA A 10 28.82 -8.50 7.66
N SER A 11 29.53 -8.50 8.80
CA SER A 11 29.61 -7.33 9.68
C SER A 11 30.25 -6.10 9.01
N ARG A 12 31.07 -6.27 7.96
CA ARG A 12 31.69 -5.15 7.23
C ARG A 12 30.74 -4.54 6.21
N LEU A 13 29.81 -5.32 5.65
CA LEU A 13 28.78 -4.84 4.74
C LEU A 13 27.80 -3.90 5.45
N PHE A 14 27.34 -4.27 6.66
CA PHE A 14 26.39 -3.47 7.45
C PHE A 14 27.07 -2.38 8.29
N ASN A 15 27.72 -1.43 7.63
CA ASN A 15 28.44 -0.31 8.26
C ASN A 15 27.64 1.02 8.17
N ALA A 16 28.26 2.14 8.56
CA ALA A 16 27.62 3.47 8.52
C ALA A 16 27.09 3.85 7.13
N TRP A 17 27.77 3.46 6.05
CA TRP A 17 27.33 3.73 4.68
C TRP A 17 26.03 3.01 4.37
N TYR A 18 25.93 1.71 4.71
CA TYR A 18 24.71 0.93 4.52
C TYR A 18 23.50 1.59 5.19
N TYR A 19 23.61 1.96 6.48
CA TYR A 19 22.49 2.59 7.17
C TYR A 19 22.18 4.01 6.66
N GLN A 20 23.09 4.67 5.96
CA GLN A 20 22.82 5.98 5.34
C GLN A 20 22.13 5.87 3.97
N THR A 21 22.39 4.80 3.20
CA THR A 21 22.02 4.73 1.78
C THR A 21 21.21 3.50 1.38
N GLY A 22 21.32 2.39 2.11
CA GLY A 22 20.75 1.08 1.75
C GLY A 22 19.27 0.91 2.08
N CYS A 23 18.72 1.68 3.02
CA CYS A 23 17.34 1.50 3.50
C CYS A 23 16.31 2.42 2.80
N GLY A 24 16.62 2.92 1.59
CA GLY A 24 15.80 3.89 0.84
C GLY A 24 15.76 5.31 1.44
N SER A 25 16.04 5.45 2.73
CA SER A 25 16.31 6.67 3.47
C SER A 25 17.31 6.37 4.59
N PRO A 26 18.03 7.38 5.12
CA PRO A 26 18.95 7.15 6.23
C PRO A 26 18.23 6.51 7.42
N TYR A 27 18.62 5.28 7.76
CA TYR A 27 18.15 4.52 8.90
C TYR A 27 18.87 5.01 10.15
N GLN A 28 18.20 5.90 10.87
CA GLN A 28 18.75 6.62 12.01
C GLN A 28 17.65 6.83 13.04
N ARG A 29 18.02 7.00 14.31
CA ARG A 29 17.04 7.29 15.35
C ARG A 29 16.50 8.72 15.20
N ASN A 30 15.31 8.85 14.64
CA ASN A 30 14.57 10.11 14.48
C ASN A 30 13.05 9.87 14.66
N ASP A 31 12.26 10.94 14.68
CA ASP A 31 10.81 10.85 14.91
C ASP A 31 10.09 9.99 13.86
N HIS A 32 10.58 9.97 12.62
CA HIS A 32 10.00 9.16 11.54
C HIS A 32 10.13 7.66 11.85
N TRP A 33 11.35 7.17 12.10
CA TRP A 33 11.58 5.76 12.40
C TRP A 33 11.00 5.35 13.75
N LEU A 34 11.11 6.21 14.77
CA LEU A 34 10.50 5.96 16.08
C LEU A 34 8.98 5.88 16.00
N GLY A 35 8.35 6.69 15.12
CA GLY A 35 6.92 6.59 14.83
C GLY A 35 6.54 5.23 14.24
N ILE A 36 7.24 4.81 13.17
CA ILE A 36 7.01 3.50 12.53
C ILE A 36 7.18 2.35 13.52
N PHE A 37 8.29 2.29 14.25
CA PHE A 37 8.54 1.23 15.23
C PHE A 37 7.60 1.33 16.44
N GLY A 38 7.12 2.53 16.77
CA GLY A 38 6.11 2.75 17.80
C GLY A 38 4.78 2.13 17.42
N GLU A 39 4.28 2.42 16.22
CA GLU A 39 3.05 1.83 15.67
C GLU A 39 3.19 0.30 15.57
N LEU A 40 4.33 -0.20 15.09
CA LEU A 40 4.62 -1.62 15.05
C LEU A 40 4.55 -2.27 16.45
N ALA A 41 5.19 -1.64 17.44
CA ALA A 41 5.16 -2.13 18.82
C ALA A 41 3.74 -2.09 19.41
N ASP A 42 2.92 -1.08 19.09
CA ASP A 42 1.51 -1.02 19.50
C ASP A 42 0.70 -2.19 18.93
N ARG A 43 0.86 -2.49 17.64
CA ARG A 43 0.18 -3.63 16.98
C ARG A 43 0.61 -4.96 17.59
N ILE A 44 1.91 -5.17 17.80
CA ILE A 44 2.46 -6.39 18.44
C ILE A 44 1.86 -6.57 19.86
N VAL A 45 1.87 -5.52 20.69
CA VAL A 45 1.34 -5.58 22.05
C VAL A 45 -0.17 -5.80 22.04
N ALA A 46 -0.92 -5.14 21.16
CA ALA A 46 -2.37 -5.23 21.14
C ALA A 46 -2.91 -6.58 20.64
N GLU A 47 -2.27 -7.15 19.61
CA GLU A 47 -2.79 -8.31 18.87
C GLU A 47 -2.07 -9.62 19.19
N ILE A 48 -0.76 -9.59 19.44
CA ILE A 48 0.04 -10.78 19.77
C ILE A 48 0.18 -10.95 21.29
N ARG A 49 0.31 -9.84 22.03
CA ARG A 49 0.45 -9.80 23.51
C ARG A 49 1.60 -10.65 24.07
N PRO A 50 2.82 -10.58 23.52
CA PRO A 50 3.96 -11.32 24.07
C PRO A 50 4.43 -10.69 25.39
N ARG A 51 4.92 -11.49 26.34
CA ARG A 51 5.61 -10.95 27.53
C ARG A 51 7.09 -10.71 27.25
N SER A 52 7.69 -11.53 26.38
CA SER A 52 9.08 -11.41 25.97
C SER A 52 9.26 -11.48 24.46
N VAL A 53 10.18 -10.67 23.94
CA VAL A 53 10.47 -10.58 22.50
C VAL A 53 11.97 -10.63 22.25
N MET A 54 12.38 -11.38 21.23
CA MET A 54 13.71 -11.26 20.62
C MET A 54 13.57 -10.66 19.23
N ASP A 55 14.22 -9.52 19.01
CA ASP A 55 14.35 -8.85 17.72
C ASP A 55 15.63 -9.36 17.02
N ALA A 56 15.46 -10.31 16.12
CA ALA A 56 16.54 -10.97 15.38
C ALA A 56 16.89 -10.15 14.13
N GLY A 57 18.00 -9.41 14.19
CA GLY A 57 18.37 -8.36 13.24
C GLY A 57 17.91 -6.97 13.69
N CYS A 58 18.18 -6.60 14.95
CA CYS A 58 17.56 -5.43 15.58
C CYS A 58 18.10 -4.07 15.08
N ALA A 59 19.15 -4.06 14.26
CA ALA A 59 19.87 -2.87 13.83
C ALA A 59 20.19 -1.93 15.03
N LEU A 60 19.67 -0.70 15.00
CA LEU A 60 19.86 0.32 16.05
C LEU A 60 19.05 0.05 17.33
N GLY A 61 18.26 -1.03 17.39
CA GLY A 61 17.46 -1.42 18.55
C GLY A 61 16.17 -0.60 18.75
N MET A 62 15.66 0.06 17.70
CA MET A 62 14.48 0.92 17.81
C MET A 62 13.20 0.16 18.15
N LEU A 63 13.00 -1.04 17.58
CA LEU A 63 11.86 -1.88 17.97
C LEU A 63 11.96 -2.35 19.42
N VAL A 64 13.17 -2.75 19.85
CA VAL A 64 13.45 -3.09 21.26
C VAL A 64 13.11 -1.91 22.18
N GLU A 65 13.50 -0.68 21.81
CA GLU A 65 13.16 0.55 22.54
C GLU A 65 11.64 0.72 22.69
N GLN A 66 10.90 0.59 21.60
CA GLN A 66 9.46 0.80 21.58
C GLN A 66 8.68 -0.29 22.33
N LEU A 67 9.11 -1.55 22.25
CA LEU A 67 8.51 -2.66 22.99
C LEU A 67 8.74 -2.54 24.49
N ARG A 68 9.96 -2.18 24.90
CA ARG A 68 10.28 -1.99 26.34
C ARG A 68 9.54 -0.82 26.95
N ALA A 69 9.34 0.26 26.20
CA ALA A 69 8.51 1.40 26.63
C ALA A 69 7.05 0.98 26.91
N ARG A 70 6.59 -0.15 26.36
CA ARG A 70 5.26 -0.74 26.55
C ARG A 70 5.24 -1.89 27.55
N GLY A 71 6.33 -2.09 28.30
CA GLY A 71 6.43 -3.11 29.35
C GLY A 71 6.73 -4.53 28.84
N VAL A 72 7.11 -4.69 27.57
CA VAL A 72 7.54 -5.99 27.04
C VAL A 72 9.02 -6.22 27.37
N GLU A 73 9.35 -7.43 27.81
CA GLU A 73 10.73 -7.85 28.06
C GLU A 73 11.42 -8.16 26.72
N ALA A 74 11.84 -7.11 26.02
CA ALA A 74 12.45 -7.21 24.70
C ALA A 74 14.00 -7.15 24.76
N GLU A 75 14.62 -7.97 23.93
CA GLU A 75 16.06 -8.03 23.65
C GLU A 75 16.29 -8.04 22.13
N GLY A 76 17.48 -7.65 21.67
CA GLY A 76 17.83 -7.62 20.25
C GLY A 76 19.24 -8.13 19.96
N ILE A 77 19.41 -8.71 18.78
CA ILE A 77 20.71 -9.15 18.28
C ILE A 77 20.90 -8.64 16.85
N ASP A 78 22.10 -8.17 16.52
CA ASP A 78 22.46 -7.77 15.16
C ASP A 78 23.92 -8.10 14.87
N ILE A 79 24.25 -8.45 13.62
CA ILE A 79 25.62 -8.74 13.22
C ILE A 79 26.48 -7.46 13.15
N SER A 80 25.85 -6.30 12.96
CA SER A 80 26.52 -5.01 12.83
C SER A 80 26.97 -4.45 14.17
N ARG A 81 28.29 -4.44 14.39
CA ARG A 81 28.90 -3.68 15.50
C ARG A 81 28.57 -2.19 15.46
N TYR A 82 28.47 -1.63 14.25
CA TYR A 82 28.12 -0.21 14.09
C TYR A 82 26.71 0.05 14.60
N ALA A 83 25.72 -0.74 14.17
CA ALA A 83 24.33 -0.57 14.54
C ALA A 83 24.12 -0.64 16.06
N ILE A 84 24.69 -1.67 16.69
CA ILE A 84 24.61 -1.85 18.15
C ILE A 84 25.32 -0.71 18.90
N ALA A 85 26.42 -0.17 18.37
CA ALA A 85 27.09 0.99 18.98
C ALA A 85 26.23 2.28 18.90
N GLN A 86 25.31 2.38 17.95
CA GLN A 86 24.36 3.49 17.82
C GLN A 86 23.10 3.32 18.66
N ALA A 87 22.93 2.18 19.35
CA ALA A 87 21.74 1.94 20.16
C ALA A 87 21.57 2.98 21.28
N HIS A 88 20.32 3.39 21.49
CA HIS A 88 19.97 4.35 22.51
C HIS A 88 20.33 3.84 23.91
N GLU A 89 20.72 4.74 24.81
CA GLU A 89 21.23 4.38 26.14
C GLU A 89 20.21 3.56 26.95
N SER A 90 18.93 3.86 26.82
CA SER A 90 17.86 3.13 27.53
C SER A 90 17.76 1.65 27.15
N VAL A 91 18.26 1.27 25.96
CA VAL A 91 18.18 -0.12 25.46
C VAL A 91 19.53 -0.80 25.25
N ARG A 92 20.63 -0.07 25.35
CA ARG A 92 21.98 -0.61 25.20
C ARG A 92 22.26 -1.90 26.01
N PRO A 93 21.73 -2.08 27.24
CA PRO A 93 21.91 -3.34 27.99
C PRO A 93 21.17 -4.56 27.41
N TYR A 94 20.20 -4.34 26.52
CA TYR A 94 19.30 -5.38 25.99
C TYR A 94 19.56 -5.68 24.51
N VAL A 95 20.54 -5.03 23.89
CA VAL A 95 20.95 -5.30 22.51
C VAL A 95 22.39 -5.74 22.48
N ARG A 96 22.72 -6.72 21.63
CA ARG A 96 24.08 -7.26 21.54
C ARG A 96 24.49 -7.57 20.11
N VAL A 97 25.80 -7.53 19.87
CA VAL A 97 26.38 -8.00 18.61
C VAL A 97 26.35 -9.53 18.61
N GLY A 98 25.86 -10.13 17.53
CA GLY A 98 25.94 -11.58 17.32
C GLY A 98 25.16 -12.02 16.09
N SER A 99 25.27 -13.31 15.75
CA SER A 99 24.56 -13.87 14.60
C SER A 99 23.21 -14.44 15.01
N VAL A 100 22.19 -14.26 14.17
CA VAL A 100 20.87 -14.90 14.33
C VAL A 100 20.91 -16.42 14.12
N THR A 101 22.03 -16.96 13.63
CA THR A 101 22.29 -18.41 13.54
C THR A 101 22.74 -19.02 14.87
N GLU A 102 23.14 -18.19 15.85
CA GLU A 102 23.63 -18.64 17.15
C GLU A 102 22.52 -18.70 18.20
N PRO A 103 22.59 -19.62 19.17
CA PRO A 103 21.62 -19.73 20.25
C PRO A 103 21.31 -18.40 20.94
N PHE A 104 20.02 -18.09 21.13
CA PHE A 104 19.62 -16.86 21.81
C PHE A 104 19.80 -16.90 23.33
N GLY A 105 19.98 -18.10 23.91
CA GLY A 105 20.29 -18.32 25.33
C GLY A 105 19.08 -18.50 26.24
N ARG A 106 17.89 -18.07 25.80
CA ARG A 106 16.60 -18.35 26.45
C ARG A 106 15.49 -18.42 25.42
N ARG A 107 14.33 -18.96 25.82
CA ARG A 107 13.12 -18.94 24.99
C ARG A 107 12.38 -17.60 25.12
N TYR A 108 11.70 -17.19 24.05
CA TYR A 108 10.89 -15.98 23.98
C TYR A 108 9.45 -16.34 23.63
N ASP A 109 8.49 -15.51 24.08
CA ASP A 109 7.09 -15.66 23.71
C ASP A 109 6.87 -15.32 22.21
N LEU A 110 7.69 -14.41 21.66
CA LEU A 110 7.72 -14.05 20.24
C LEU A 110 9.16 -13.78 19.78
N ILE A 111 9.51 -14.26 18.58
CA ILE A 111 10.69 -13.79 17.85
C ILE A 111 10.22 -12.94 16.67
N VAL A 112 10.81 -11.77 16.49
CA VAL A 112 10.58 -10.88 15.34
C VAL A 112 11.83 -10.92 14.46
N CYS A 113 11.65 -11.09 13.15
CA CYS A 113 12.75 -11.07 12.19
C CYS A 113 12.27 -10.31 10.94
N ILE A 114 12.81 -9.12 10.73
CA ILE A 114 12.35 -8.17 9.72
C ILE A 114 13.53 -7.83 8.80
N GLU A 115 13.41 -8.21 7.53
CA GLU A 115 14.37 -7.87 6.48
C GLU A 115 15.82 -8.26 6.84
N VAL A 116 16.03 -9.56 7.09
CA VAL A 116 17.32 -10.13 7.50
C VAL A 116 17.74 -11.28 6.58
N LEU A 117 16.86 -12.27 6.38
CA LEU A 117 17.22 -13.54 5.76
C LEU A 117 17.51 -13.43 4.24
N GLU A 118 17.03 -12.36 3.60
CA GLU A 118 17.35 -12.00 2.21
C GLU A 118 18.81 -11.59 2.02
N HIS A 119 19.46 -11.14 3.09
CA HIS A 119 20.87 -10.75 3.06
C HIS A 119 21.82 -11.92 3.40
N MET A 120 21.28 -13.07 3.76
CA MET A 120 22.06 -14.21 4.22
C MET A 120 22.24 -15.25 3.11
N PRO A 121 23.41 -15.92 3.01
CA PRO A 121 23.53 -17.12 2.22
C PRO A 121 22.46 -18.15 2.61
N ARG A 122 21.91 -18.90 1.63
CA ARG A 122 20.81 -19.85 1.85
C ARG A 122 21.01 -20.77 3.06
N HIS A 123 22.21 -21.32 3.24
CA HIS A 123 22.51 -22.25 4.34
C HIS A 123 22.48 -21.56 5.71
N GLU A 124 22.93 -20.31 5.81
CA GLU A 124 22.84 -19.52 7.04
C GLU A 124 21.40 -19.10 7.32
N ALA A 125 20.63 -18.73 6.30
CA ALA A 125 19.20 -18.44 6.46
C ALA A 125 18.43 -19.68 6.98
N GLU A 126 18.75 -20.87 6.48
CA GLU A 126 18.20 -22.13 7.00
C GLU A 126 18.61 -22.38 8.46
N ALA A 127 19.86 -22.10 8.83
CA ALA A 127 20.33 -22.19 10.22
C ALA A 127 19.64 -21.18 11.14
N ALA A 128 19.43 -19.94 10.67
CA ALA A 128 18.70 -18.90 11.40
C ALA A 128 17.25 -19.29 11.63
N ILE A 129 16.56 -19.82 10.62
CA ILE A 129 15.19 -20.35 10.76
C ILE A 129 15.14 -21.46 11.79
N ALA A 130 16.06 -22.44 11.72
CA ALA A 130 16.12 -23.52 12.68
C ALA A 130 16.34 -23.02 14.11
N ASN A 131 17.22 -22.03 14.28
CA ASN A 131 17.50 -21.41 15.57
C ASN A 131 16.28 -20.64 16.11
N MET A 132 15.63 -19.80 15.30
CA MET A 132 14.38 -19.12 15.70
C MET A 132 13.29 -20.12 16.11
N CYS A 133 13.12 -21.17 15.32
CA CYS A 133 12.18 -22.25 15.63
C CYS A 133 12.53 -22.96 16.95
N ALA A 134 13.82 -23.10 17.29
CA ALA A 134 14.24 -23.75 18.53
C ALA A 134 13.97 -22.91 19.79
N TRP A 135 13.86 -21.58 19.67
CA TRP A 135 13.78 -20.66 20.81
C TRP A 135 12.45 -19.93 20.96
N SER A 136 11.48 -20.14 20.06
CA SER A 136 10.11 -19.65 20.19
C SER A 136 9.10 -20.67 19.64
N ASP A 137 7.82 -20.44 19.90
CA ASP A 137 6.70 -21.11 19.23
C ASP A 137 5.87 -20.14 18.37
N ASP A 138 6.26 -18.87 18.33
CA ASP A 138 5.62 -17.78 17.60
C ASP A 138 6.69 -16.88 16.98
N ILE A 139 6.58 -16.64 15.67
CA ILE A 139 7.55 -15.91 14.88
C ILE A 139 6.82 -14.90 14.00
N LEU A 140 7.13 -13.62 14.13
CA LEU A 140 6.70 -12.57 13.20
C LEU A 140 7.83 -12.31 12.21
N PHE A 141 7.59 -12.60 10.94
CA PHE A 141 8.62 -12.67 9.91
C PHE A 141 8.31 -11.77 8.72
N SER A 142 9.31 -11.05 8.22
CA SER A 142 9.27 -10.35 6.94
C SER A 142 10.60 -10.51 6.22
N SER A 143 10.55 -10.74 4.91
CA SER A 143 11.70 -10.75 4.03
C SER A 143 11.25 -10.34 2.63
N SER A 144 11.88 -9.31 2.06
CA SER A 144 11.54 -8.73 0.77
C SER A 144 11.49 -9.79 -0.34
N PRO A 145 10.34 -10.01 -1.01
CA PRO A 145 10.19 -11.10 -1.99
C PRO A 145 10.54 -10.71 -3.43
N TYR A 146 10.72 -9.41 -3.74
CA TYR A 146 10.87 -8.90 -5.11
C TYR A 146 12.06 -7.97 -5.31
N ASP A 147 12.81 -7.63 -4.26
CA ASP A 147 13.87 -6.64 -4.35
C ASP A 147 15.21 -7.28 -4.74
N HIS A 148 15.30 -7.75 -5.98
CA HIS A 148 16.53 -8.35 -6.51
C HIS A 148 17.59 -7.31 -6.94
N LYS A 149 17.33 -6.01 -6.76
CA LYS A 149 18.19 -4.93 -7.27
C LYS A 149 19.07 -4.32 -6.18
N GLU A 150 18.70 -4.48 -4.92
CA GLU A 150 19.49 -4.06 -3.77
C GLU A 150 20.74 -4.96 -3.66
N ALA A 151 21.91 -4.34 -3.41
CA ALA A 151 23.20 -5.01 -3.58
C ALA A 151 23.51 -6.04 -2.48
N THR A 152 22.82 -5.97 -1.34
CA THR A 152 23.00 -6.87 -0.22
C THR A 152 21.98 -8.02 -0.22
N HIS A 153 20.92 -7.93 -1.04
CA HIS A 153 19.91 -8.96 -1.25
C HIS A 153 20.43 -10.14 -2.10
N MET A 154 20.89 -11.20 -1.44
CA MET A 154 21.42 -12.41 -2.08
C MET A 154 20.49 -13.64 -2.01
N ASN A 155 19.46 -13.61 -1.16
CA ASN A 155 18.56 -14.74 -0.88
C ASN A 155 17.08 -14.30 -0.86
N VAL A 156 16.72 -13.51 -1.87
CA VAL A 156 15.34 -13.05 -2.13
C VAL A 156 14.49 -14.22 -2.59
N ASN A 157 13.43 -14.54 -1.84
CA ASN A 157 12.51 -15.62 -2.15
C ASN A 157 11.06 -15.20 -1.83
N PRO A 158 10.06 -15.77 -2.52
CA PRO A 158 8.66 -15.45 -2.26
C PRO A 158 8.15 -16.08 -0.94
N PRO A 159 7.02 -15.61 -0.37
CA PRO A 159 6.53 -16.06 0.93
C PRO A 159 6.33 -17.57 1.06
N GLU A 160 5.92 -18.27 -0.01
CA GLU A 160 5.73 -19.72 0.00
C GLU A 160 7.02 -20.51 0.21
N TYR A 161 8.16 -19.99 -0.27
CA TYR A 161 9.47 -20.61 -0.01
C TYR A 161 9.80 -20.56 1.48
N TRP A 162 9.61 -19.41 2.12
CA TRP A 162 9.83 -19.26 3.56
C TRP A 162 8.87 -20.13 4.36
N ALA A 163 7.59 -20.18 3.95
CA ALA A 163 6.60 -21.03 4.57
C ALA A 163 6.99 -22.52 4.53
N GLU A 164 7.54 -23.01 3.41
CA GLU A 164 8.06 -24.37 3.32
C GLU A 164 9.20 -24.60 4.34
N ARG A 165 10.14 -23.66 4.47
CA ARG A 165 11.26 -23.78 5.41
C ARG A 165 10.79 -23.82 6.85
N PHE A 166 9.89 -22.92 7.25
CA PHE A 166 9.29 -22.95 8.59
C PHE A 166 8.49 -24.23 8.83
N ALA A 167 7.74 -24.74 7.83
CA ALA A 167 6.96 -25.97 7.95
C ALA A 167 7.81 -27.21 8.25
N ARG A 168 9.06 -27.27 7.75
CA ARG A 168 10.02 -28.34 8.10
C ARG A 168 10.35 -28.39 9.59
N HIS A 169 10.13 -27.31 10.33
CA HIS A 169 10.32 -27.21 11.79
C HIS A 169 9.00 -27.27 12.57
N GLY A 170 7.88 -27.57 11.92
CA GLY A 170 6.55 -27.64 12.53
C GLY A 170 5.87 -26.28 12.71
N PHE A 171 6.31 -25.26 11.97
CA PHE A 171 5.70 -23.93 11.96
C PHE A 171 4.86 -23.69 10.71
N PHE A 172 3.66 -23.18 10.91
CA PHE A 172 2.73 -22.92 9.81
C PHE A 172 2.26 -21.48 9.88
N ARG A 173 1.93 -20.89 8.73
CA ARG A 173 1.40 -19.53 8.67
C ARG A 173 0.09 -19.48 9.43
N ASP A 174 -0.05 -18.49 10.29
CA ASP A 174 -1.33 -18.09 10.84
C ASP A 174 -2.11 -17.35 9.74
N VAL A 175 -2.98 -18.09 9.05
CA VAL A 175 -3.75 -17.58 7.90
C VAL A 175 -4.86 -16.62 8.28
N ASP A 176 -5.17 -16.52 9.59
CA ASP A 176 -6.19 -15.63 10.16
C ASP A 176 -5.58 -14.35 10.76
N PHE A 177 -4.25 -14.25 10.81
CA PHE A 177 -3.54 -13.08 11.32
C PHE A 177 -3.03 -12.21 10.18
N ASP A 178 -3.42 -10.93 10.19
CA ASP A 178 -2.94 -9.94 9.23
C ASP A 178 -1.70 -9.20 9.75
N ALA A 179 -0.54 -9.58 9.24
CA ALA A 179 0.73 -8.94 9.56
C ALA A 179 1.08 -7.75 8.63
N SER A 180 0.17 -7.33 7.75
CA SER A 180 0.45 -6.31 6.72
C SER A 180 0.84 -4.93 7.25
N PHE A 181 0.57 -4.66 8.54
CA PHE A 181 1.05 -3.48 9.25
C PHE A 181 2.59 -3.40 9.36
N LEU A 182 3.28 -4.54 9.21
CA LEU A 182 4.74 -4.60 9.15
C LEU A 182 5.22 -4.38 7.71
N THR A 183 4.83 -5.27 6.80
CA THR A 183 5.05 -5.17 5.34
C THR A 183 3.93 -5.95 4.63
N PRO A 184 3.64 -5.68 3.33
CA PRO A 184 2.61 -6.41 2.60
C PRO A 184 2.81 -7.94 2.51
N TRP A 185 4.04 -8.42 2.71
CA TRP A 185 4.43 -9.83 2.66
C TRP A 185 4.75 -10.42 4.04
N ALA A 186 4.62 -9.65 5.12
CA ALA A 186 4.87 -10.15 6.46
C ALA A 186 3.94 -11.34 6.80
N VAL A 187 4.49 -12.28 7.57
CA VAL A 187 3.82 -13.50 7.97
C VAL A 187 4.08 -13.76 9.44
N ARG A 188 3.03 -14.15 10.17
CA ARG A 188 3.17 -14.77 11.49
C ARG A 188 3.19 -16.29 11.32
N PHE A 189 4.27 -16.92 11.76
CA PHE A 189 4.41 -18.37 11.79
C PHE A 189 4.25 -18.87 13.23
N ARG A 190 3.42 -19.91 13.41
CA ARG A 190 3.17 -20.52 14.70
C ARG A 190 3.51 -21.99 14.69
N ARG A 191 4.13 -22.47 15.77
CA ARG A 191 4.28 -23.91 15.99
C ARG A 191 2.90 -24.53 16.13
N ARG A 192 2.61 -25.53 15.31
CA ARG A 192 1.37 -26.32 15.37
C ARG A 192 1.73 -27.78 15.60
N SER A 193 0.93 -28.45 16.42
CA SER A 193 1.05 -29.91 16.69
C SER A 193 -0.18 -30.68 16.23
N GLU A 194 -1.15 -29.98 15.64
CA GLU A 194 -2.39 -30.53 15.15
C GLU A 194 -2.18 -31.39 13.91
N PRO A 195 -3.04 -32.41 13.70
CA PRO A 195 -2.97 -33.23 12.51
C PRO A 195 -3.08 -32.42 11.21
N LEU A 196 -2.42 -32.88 10.15
CA LEU A 196 -2.38 -32.20 8.84
C LEU A 196 -3.76 -31.81 8.30
N HIS A 197 -4.80 -32.62 8.52
CA HIS A 197 -6.16 -32.31 8.06
C HIS A 197 -6.73 -31.01 8.67
N ARG A 198 -6.31 -30.60 9.88
CA ARG A 198 -6.72 -29.33 10.50
C ARG A 198 -6.00 -28.14 9.87
N ILE A 199 -4.70 -28.31 9.61
CA ILE A 199 -3.89 -27.29 8.92
C ILE A 199 -4.44 -27.07 7.52
N VAL A 200 -4.67 -28.15 6.75
CA VAL A 200 -5.25 -28.08 5.40
C VAL A 200 -6.61 -27.37 5.42
N ARG A 201 -7.50 -27.71 6.38
CA ARG A 201 -8.80 -27.05 6.52
C ARG A 201 -8.67 -25.53 6.68
N ASP A 202 -7.73 -25.05 7.50
CA ASP A 202 -7.57 -23.62 7.77
C ASP A 202 -7.06 -22.90 6.51
N TYR A 203 -6.12 -23.49 5.77
CA TYR A 203 -5.64 -22.97 4.48
C TYR A 203 -6.73 -22.98 3.40
N GLU A 204 -7.48 -24.06 3.25
CA GLU A 204 -8.59 -24.16 2.28
C GLU A 204 -9.69 -23.15 2.57
N ARG A 205 -10.03 -22.93 3.85
CA ARG A 205 -10.98 -21.88 4.25
C ARG A 205 -10.50 -20.52 3.77
N ARG A 206 -9.23 -20.17 4.07
CA ARG A 206 -8.68 -18.87 3.71
C ARG A 206 -8.56 -18.71 2.18
N PHE A 207 -8.13 -19.76 1.49
CA PHE A 207 -8.05 -19.78 0.03
C PHE A 207 -9.43 -19.53 -0.59
N TRP A 208 -10.45 -20.24 -0.12
CA TRP A 208 -11.82 -20.08 -0.62
C TRP A 208 -12.35 -18.66 -0.41
N GLU A 209 -12.18 -18.08 0.79
CA GLU A 209 -12.60 -16.70 1.09
C GLU A 209 -11.95 -15.69 0.15
N LEU A 210 -10.63 -15.78 -0.04
CA LEU A 210 -9.87 -14.89 -0.91
C LEU A 210 -10.27 -15.07 -2.38
N TRP A 211 -10.38 -16.32 -2.83
CA TRP A 211 -10.77 -16.64 -4.19
C TRP A 211 -12.19 -16.11 -4.49
N TYR A 212 -13.13 -16.36 -3.59
CA TYR A 212 -14.52 -15.90 -3.72
C TYR A 212 -14.61 -14.37 -3.75
N ALA A 213 -13.94 -13.69 -2.80
CA ALA A 213 -13.90 -12.22 -2.77
C ALA A 213 -13.29 -11.63 -4.06
N HIS A 214 -12.23 -12.25 -4.58
CA HIS A 214 -11.61 -11.84 -5.84
C HIS A 214 -12.56 -12.01 -7.04
N GLN A 215 -13.32 -13.10 -7.13
CA GLN A 215 -14.32 -13.27 -8.19
C GLN A 215 -15.41 -12.19 -8.11
N GLN A 216 -15.94 -11.94 -6.91
CA GLN A 216 -16.98 -10.91 -6.70
C GLN A 216 -16.49 -9.49 -7.06
N LEU A 217 -15.26 -9.15 -6.67
CA LEU A 217 -14.66 -7.86 -7.03
C LEU A 217 -14.46 -7.73 -8.54
N ARG A 218 -14.06 -8.81 -9.20
CA ARG A 218 -13.90 -8.84 -10.66
C ARG A 218 -15.23 -8.64 -11.38
N GLU A 219 -16.29 -9.32 -10.94
CA GLU A 219 -17.64 -9.14 -11.48
C GLU A 219 -18.11 -7.69 -11.33
N LEU A 220 -18.00 -7.12 -10.13
CA LEU A 220 -18.37 -5.73 -9.87
C LEU A 220 -17.56 -4.74 -10.71
N THR A 221 -16.26 -4.97 -10.89
CA THR A 221 -15.39 -4.10 -11.69
C THR A 221 -15.81 -4.11 -13.16
N LEU A 222 -16.22 -5.27 -13.69
CA LEU A 222 -16.74 -5.38 -15.06
C LEU A 222 -18.07 -4.63 -15.20
N GLU A 223 -19.01 -4.82 -14.26
CA GLU A 223 -20.28 -4.08 -14.27
C GLU A 223 -20.08 -2.55 -14.21
N GLN A 224 -19.16 -2.09 -13.35
CA GLN A 224 -18.84 -0.67 -13.23
C GLN A 224 -18.22 -0.13 -14.51
N ARG A 225 -17.35 -0.89 -15.17
CA ARG A 225 -16.76 -0.52 -16.46
C ARG A 225 -17.84 -0.35 -17.53
N ASP A 226 -18.80 -1.26 -17.60
CA ASP A 226 -19.87 -1.20 -18.60
C ASP A 226 -20.82 -0.04 -18.33
N ARG A 227 -21.19 0.20 -17.05
CA ARG A 227 -21.99 1.38 -16.67
C ARG A 227 -21.27 2.68 -17.04
N LEU A 228 -19.96 2.77 -16.80
CA LEU A 228 -19.17 3.94 -17.15
C LEU A 228 -19.14 4.15 -18.67
N ALA A 229 -18.94 3.08 -19.46
CA ALA A 229 -18.96 3.15 -20.91
C ALA A 229 -20.31 3.66 -21.44
N HIS A 230 -21.42 3.17 -20.90
CA HIS A 230 -22.76 3.65 -21.26
C HIS A 230 -22.99 5.11 -20.84
N ALA A 231 -22.54 5.51 -19.65
CA ALA A 231 -22.66 6.89 -19.19
C ALA A 231 -21.84 7.86 -20.04
N VAL A 232 -20.64 7.46 -20.46
CA VAL A 232 -19.79 8.25 -21.38
C VAL A 232 -20.48 8.41 -22.73
N ALA A 233 -20.97 7.33 -23.34
CA ALA A 233 -21.68 7.40 -24.62
C ALA A 233 -22.95 8.28 -24.55
N ALA A 234 -23.74 8.15 -23.49
CA ALA A 234 -24.93 8.98 -23.28
C ALA A 234 -24.57 10.46 -23.09
N ARG A 235 -23.46 10.75 -22.41
CA ARG A 235 -22.95 12.11 -22.25
C ARG A 235 -22.51 12.71 -23.58
N GLU A 236 -21.76 11.98 -24.39
CA GLU A 236 -21.33 12.43 -25.72
C GLU A 236 -22.54 12.71 -26.64
N GLU A 237 -23.57 11.87 -26.58
CA GLU A 237 -24.82 12.10 -27.32
C GLU A 237 -25.56 13.35 -26.82
N ALA A 238 -25.63 13.55 -25.49
CA ALA A 238 -26.25 14.74 -24.91
C ALA A 238 -25.48 16.02 -25.29
N GLU A 239 -24.15 15.99 -25.31
CA GLU A 239 -23.29 17.10 -25.75
C GLU A 239 -23.56 17.43 -27.23
N ARG A 240 -23.59 16.41 -28.12
CA ARG A 240 -23.93 16.60 -29.54
C ARG A 240 -25.32 17.23 -29.74
N LEU A 241 -26.34 16.72 -29.03
CA LEU A 241 -27.70 17.26 -29.11
C LEU A 241 -27.78 18.70 -28.56
N ALA A 242 -26.98 19.03 -27.54
CA ALA A 242 -26.90 20.38 -27.01
C ALA A 242 -26.29 21.35 -28.04
N GLU A 243 -25.22 20.94 -28.73
CA GLU A 243 -24.60 21.70 -29.81
C GLU A 243 -25.57 21.94 -30.98
N GLU A 244 -26.28 20.89 -31.42
CA GLU A 244 -27.29 21.00 -32.48
C GLU A 244 -28.42 21.97 -32.10
N ARG A 245 -28.94 21.85 -30.87
CA ARG A 245 -29.97 22.76 -30.34
C ARG A 245 -29.48 24.20 -30.26
N HIS A 246 -28.24 24.40 -29.83
CA HIS A 246 -27.63 25.73 -29.76
C HIS A 246 -27.50 26.35 -31.15
N ALA A 247 -27.00 25.59 -32.14
CA ALA A 247 -26.92 26.04 -33.53
C ALA A 247 -28.30 26.37 -34.13
N TYR A 248 -29.30 25.54 -33.83
CA TYR A 248 -30.68 25.78 -34.25
C TYR A 248 -31.27 27.05 -33.63
N ALA A 249 -31.03 27.30 -32.34
CA ALA A 249 -31.47 28.50 -31.65
C ALA A 249 -30.88 29.77 -32.28
N ILE A 250 -29.57 29.78 -32.56
CA ILE A 250 -28.89 30.91 -33.26
C ILE A 250 -29.53 31.17 -34.62
N ARG A 251 -29.85 30.11 -35.38
CA ARG A 251 -30.51 30.23 -36.68
C ARG A 251 -31.90 30.86 -36.56
N LEU A 252 -32.69 30.42 -35.57
CA LEU A 252 -34.03 30.93 -35.33
C LEU A 252 -33.99 32.41 -34.92
N GLU A 253 -33.08 32.80 -34.04
CA GLU A 253 -32.86 34.20 -33.63
C GLU A 253 -32.49 35.09 -34.83
N SER A 254 -31.63 34.60 -35.72
CA SER A 254 -31.25 35.30 -36.95
C SER A 254 -32.46 35.50 -37.88
N GLU A 255 -33.30 34.47 -38.04
CA GLU A 255 -34.52 34.57 -38.85
C GLU A 255 -35.54 35.52 -38.23
N LEU A 256 -35.73 35.47 -36.91
CA LEU A 256 -36.61 36.37 -36.17
C LEU A 256 -36.14 37.83 -36.34
N THR A 257 -34.84 38.07 -36.22
CA THR A 257 -34.24 39.40 -36.42
C THR A 257 -34.52 39.92 -37.82
N ARG A 258 -34.33 39.07 -38.85
CA ARG A 258 -34.63 39.41 -40.24
C ARG A 258 -36.12 39.72 -40.46
N LYS A 259 -37.03 38.89 -39.93
CA LYS A 259 -38.48 39.12 -40.03
C LYS A 259 -38.90 40.39 -39.32
N ASN A 260 -38.37 40.66 -38.13
CA ASN A 260 -38.64 41.89 -37.38
C ASN A 260 -38.17 43.14 -38.15
N ALA A 261 -37.00 43.08 -38.79
CA ALA A 261 -36.53 44.18 -39.65
C ALA A 261 -37.46 44.39 -40.86
N HIS A 262 -37.95 43.30 -41.47
CA HIS A 262 -38.90 43.37 -42.57
C HIS A 262 -40.25 43.95 -42.15
N ILE A 263 -40.78 43.54 -40.99
CA ILE A 263 -42.01 44.10 -40.41
C ILE A 263 -41.85 45.61 -40.23
N ARG A 264 -40.76 46.07 -39.58
CA ARG A 264 -40.50 47.50 -39.41
C ARG A 264 -40.42 48.26 -40.74
N TYR A 265 -39.83 47.65 -41.77
CA TYR A 265 -39.80 48.22 -43.11
C TYR A 265 -41.21 48.37 -43.70
N LEU A 266 -42.07 47.35 -43.57
CA LEU A 266 -43.45 47.41 -44.04
C LEU A 266 -44.28 48.44 -43.26
N GLU A 267 -44.12 48.50 -41.93
CA GLU A 267 -44.76 49.52 -41.08
C GLU A 267 -44.39 50.93 -41.53
N ASP A 268 -43.11 51.19 -41.79
CA ASP A 268 -42.64 52.49 -42.27
C ASP A 268 -43.14 52.81 -43.69
N LEU A 269 -43.24 51.80 -44.57
CA LEU A 269 -43.84 51.97 -45.91
C LEU A 269 -45.32 52.33 -45.82
N ILE A 270 -46.09 51.64 -44.96
CA ILE A 270 -47.50 51.94 -44.70
C ILE A 270 -47.63 53.36 -44.14
N HIS A 271 -46.82 53.71 -43.14
CA HIS A 271 -46.83 55.05 -42.54
C HIS A 271 -46.56 56.13 -43.60
N ARG A 272 -45.59 55.91 -44.50
CA ARG A 272 -45.29 56.80 -45.63
C ARG A 272 -46.43 56.89 -46.65
N LEU A 273 -47.17 55.81 -46.91
CA LEU A 273 -48.34 55.82 -47.78
C LEU A 273 -49.52 56.57 -47.14
N GLU A 274 -49.77 56.38 -45.84
CA GLU A 274 -50.82 57.05 -45.08
C GLU A 274 -50.60 58.56 -44.93
N HIS A 275 -49.35 58.99 -44.79
CA HIS A 275 -48.94 60.40 -44.64
C HIS A 275 -48.46 61.03 -45.97
N GLY A 276 -48.37 60.24 -47.04
CA GLY A 276 -47.97 60.66 -48.37
C GLY A 276 -49.01 61.54 -49.08
N ARG A 277 -48.58 62.28 -50.11
CA ARG A 277 -49.42 63.21 -50.89
C ARG A 277 -50.68 62.54 -51.48
N VAL A 278 -50.62 61.24 -51.78
CA VAL A 278 -51.72 60.46 -52.39
C VAL A 278 -52.89 60.23 -51.42
N MET A 279 -52.64 59.84 -50.16
CA MET A 279 -53.71 59.71 -49.16
C MET A 279 -54.26 61.05 -48.68
N ARG A 280 -53.45 62.13 -48.70
CA ARG A 280 -53.95 63.50 -48.52
C ARG A 280 -54.91 63.93 -49.63
N LEU A 281 -54.61 63.58 -50.89
CA LEU A 281 -55.50 63.80 -52.04
C LEU A 281 -56.77 62.95 -51.97
N LEU A 282 -56.69 61.67 -51.56
CA LEU A 282 -57.85 60.79 -51.38
C LEU A 282 -58.77 61.23 -50.21
N ARG A 283 -58.20 61.72 -49.10
CA ARG A 283 -58.99 62.32 -48.00
C ARG A 283 -59.62 63.67 -48.40
N LEU A 284 -58.99 64.43 -49.29
CA LEU A 284 -59.57 65.64 -49.89
C LEU A 284 -60.71 65.33 -50.88
N LEU A 285 -60.65 64.19 -51.57
CA LEU A 285 -61.70 63.74 -52.49
C LEU A 285 -62.91 63.10 -51.78
N THR A 286 -62.70 62.45 -50.63
CA THR A 286 -63.80 61.87 -49.83
C THR A 286 -64.49 62.88 -48.90
N ARG A 287 -63.86 64.01 -48.56
CA ARG A 287 -64.50 65.13 -47.81
C ARG A 287 -65.37 66.07 -48.67
N ARG A 288 -65.55 65.77 -49.96
CA ARG A 288 -66.31 66.60 -50.91
C ARG A 288 -67.66 66.00 -51.34
N ARG A 289 -68.22 65.10 -50.55
CA ARG A 289 -69.63 64.69 -50.61
C ARG A 289 -70.36 65.19 -49.36
#